data_AF-A0A7G2CF91-F1
#
_entry.id   AF-A0A7G2CF91-F1
#
_cell.length_a   1.000
_cell.length_b   1.000
_cell.length_c   1.000
_cell.angle_alpha   90.00
_cell.angle_beta   90.00
_cell.angle_gamma   90.00
#
_symmetry.space_group_name_H-M   'P 1'
#
loop_
_entity.id
_entity.type
_entity.pdbx_description
1 polymer ?
#
loop_
_entity_poly.entity_id
_entity_poly.type
_entity_poly.pdbx_seq_one_letter_code
_entity_poly.pdbx_strand_id
1 'polypeptide(L)'
;MKEEEREATLARTRNQNSKKMTKEEEQKLVRHLYEEQLERFEMSKTERLKKVEEEARKNHVTMSHEEIEDQVKRMYNDEIDKSKKKREELQHRYVPEAEEKKVSKAHLNETVNRLYHVDYEKRDEELFKKYVYPNDPKQVKISQDQLQEMANRLSTKGGS
;
A
#
# COMPACT_ATOMS: atom_id res chain seq x y z
N MET A 1 -31.96 -19.21 5.24
CA MET A 1 -31.17 -19.85 6.30
C MET A 1 -31.53 -19.34 7.70
N LYS A 2 -31.00 -18.21 8.24
CA LYS A 2 -31.30 -17.77 9.63
C LYS A 2 -32.74 -17.31 9.88
N GLU A 3 -33.38 -16.67 8.91
CA GLU A 3 -34.79 -16.23 9.04
C GLU A 3 -35.79 -17.40 8.92
N GLU A 4 -35.55 -18.36 8.01
CA GLU A 4 -36.39 -19.55 7.87
C GLU A 4 -36.34 -20.46 9.11
N GLU A 5 -35.17 -20.59 9.76
CA GLU A 5 -35.06 -21.32 11.03
C GLU A 5 -35.82 -20.61 12.16
N ARG A 6 -35.83 -19.26 12.16
CA ARG A 6 -36.60 -18.46 13.10
C ARG A 6 -38.11 -18.59 12.85
N GLU A 7 -38.55 -18.58 11.60
CA GLU A 7 -39.96 -18.80 11.26
C GLU A 7 -40.42 -20.22 11.59
N ALA A 8 -39.59 -21.24 11.33
CA ALA A 8 -39.89 -22.63 11.64
C ALA A 8 -40.01 -22.87 13.16
N THR A 9 -39.17 -22.20 13.97
CA THR A 9 -39.24 -22.29 15.44
C THR A 9 -40.46 -21.56 16.00
N LEU A 10 -40.81 -20.40 15.46
CA LEU A 10 -42.04 -19.66 15.81
C LEU A 10 -43.31 -20.43 15.44
N ALA A 11 -43.34 -21.10 14.29
CA ALA A 11 -44.47 -21.93 13.87
C ALA A 11 -44.67 -23.15 14.79
N ARG A 12 -43.57 -23.79 15.23
CA ARG A 12 -43.64 -24.91 16.18
C ARG A 12 -44.16 -24.48 17.56
N THR A 13 -43.69 -23.35 18.08
CA THR A 13 -44.15 -22.82 19.37
C THR A 13 -45.60 -22.35 19.33
N ARG A 14 -46.04 -21.73 18.22
CA ARG A 14 -47.45 -21.35 18.02
C ARG A 14 -48.40 -22.54 18.04
N ASN A 15 -47.99 -23.66 17.44
CA ASN A 15 -48.79 -24.89 17.44
C ASN A 15 -48.83 -25.57 18.82
N GLN A 16 -47.77 -25.46 19.62
CA GLN A 16 -47.76 -25.97 21.01
C GLN A 16 -48.64 -25.14 21.96
N ASN A 17 -48.74 -23.83 21.74
CA ASN A 17 -49.57 -22.91 22.53
C ASN A 17 -51.05 -22.88 22.12
N SER A 18 -51.48 -23.76 21.21
CA SER A 18 -52.87 -23.84 20.72
C SER A 18 -53.85 -24.55 21.66
N LYS A 19 -53.39 -25.07 22.80
CA LYS A 19 -54.28 -25.60 23.85
C LYS A 19 -55.11 -24.45 24.43
N LYS A 20 -56.43 -24.62 24.44
CA LYS A 20 -57.35 -23.68 25.10
C LYS A 20 -57.02 -23.66 26.60
N MET A 21 -56.50 -22.53 27.07
CA MET A 21 -56.25 -22.27 28.49
C MET A 21 -57.57 -22.23 29.25
N THR A 22 -57.59 -22.79 30.45
CA THR A 22 -58.70 -22.59 31.38
C THR A 22 -58.66 -21.17 31.96
N LYS A 23 -59.81 -20.65 32.39
CA LYS A 23 -59.89 -19.28 32.96
C LYS A 23 -58.99 -19.09 34.19
N GLU A 24 -58.75 -20.14 34.97
CA GLU A 24 -57.85 -20.07 36.14
C GLU A 24 -56.39 -19.95 35.73
N GLU A 25 -55.98 -20.69 34.70
CA GLU A 25 -54.64 -20.58 34.11
C GLU A 25 -54.41 -19.20 33.49
N GLU A 26 -55.42 -18.65 32.82
CA GLU A 26 -55.38 -17.29 32.26
C GLU A 26 -55.19 -16.24 33.36
N GLN A 27 -55.95 -16.32 34.45
CA GLN A 27 -55.80 -15.40 35.58
C GLN A 27 -54.42 -15.53 36.26
N LYS A 28 -53.88 -16.75 36.36
CA LYS A 28 -52.54 -16.98 36.90
C LYS A 28 -51.46 -16.38 36.00
N LEU A 29 -51.61 -16.52 34.68
CA LEU A 29 -50.73 -15.93 33.70
C LEU A 29 -50.78 -14.39 33.75
N VAL A 30 -51.97 -13.80 33.85
CA VAL A 30 -52.14 -12.34 33.96
C VAL A 30 -51.46 -11.80 35.22
N ARG A 31 -51.61 -12.47 36.37
CA ARG A 31 -50.92 -12.09 37.61
C ARG A 31 -49.40 -12.15 37.45
N HIS A 32 -48.88 -13.24 36.90
CA HIS A 32 -47.45 -13.39 36.65
C HIS A 32 -46.91 -12.31 35.70
N LEU A 33 -47.61 -12.05 34.59
CA LEU A 33 -47.20 -11.00 33.65
C LEU A 33 -47.22 -9.61 34.30
N TYR A 34 -48.19 -9.35 35.17
CA TYR A 34 -48.27 -8.09 35.90
C TYR A 34 -47.11 -7.92 36.88
N GLU A 35 -46.81 -8.95 37.67
CA GLU A 35 -45.66 -8.98 38.59
C GLU A 35 -44.34 -8.79 37.82
N GLU A 36 -44.17 -9.49 36.70
CA GLU A 36 -42.99 -9.36 35.84
C GLU A 36 -42.84 -7.94 35.26
N GLN A 37 -43.95 -7.29 34.88
CA GLN A 37 -43.92 -5.91 34.40
C GLN A 37 -43.55 -4.91 35.51
N LEU A 38 -44.01 -5.15 36.74
CA LEU A 38 -43.61 -4.34 37.89
C LEU A 38 -42.10 -4.48 38.16
N GLU A 39 -41.57 -5.71 38.17
CA GLU A 39 -40.13 -5.95 38.34
C GLU A 39 -39.31 -5.27 37.24
N ARG A 40 -39.72 -5.41 35.97
CA ARG A 40 -39.06 -4.73 34.83
C ARG A 40 -39.10 -3.21 34.98
N PHE A 41 -40.21 -2.66 35.47
CA PHE A 41 -40.34 -1.23 35.71
C PHE A 41 -39.42 -0.75 36.84
N GLU A 42 -39.35 -1.49 37.96
CA GLU A 42 -38.43 -1.20 39.05
C GLU A 42 -36.97 -1.27 38.60
N MET A 43 -36.59 -2.34 37.88
CA MET A 43 -35.26 -2.49 37.30
C MET A 43 -34.91 -1.31 36.38
N SER A 44 -35.81 -0.95 35.45
CA SER A 44 -35.62 0.21 34.56
C SER A 44 -35.47 1.53 35.33
N LYS A 45 -36.25 1.73 36.40
CA LYS A 45 -36.13 2.90 37.28
C LYS A 45 -34.78 2.94 37.99
N THR A 46 -34.33 1.82 38.56
CA THR A 46 -33.04 1.75 39.25
C THR A 46 -31.86 1.96 38.28
N GLU A 47 -31.92 1.40 37.07
CA GLU A 47 -30.92 1.63 36.03
C GLU A 47 -30.85 3.10 35.61
N ARG A 48 -32.00 3.76 35.42
CA ARG A 48 -32.05 5.20 35.12
C ARG A 48 -31.44 6.02 36.25
N LEU A 49 -31.77 5.71 37.49
CA LEU A 49 -31.21 6.40 38.66
C LEU A 49 -29.69 6.21 38.74
N LYS A 50 -29.21 4.98 38.54
CA LYS A 50 -27.76 4.70 38.48
C LYS A 50 -27.07 5.48 37.37
N LYS A 51 -27.66 5.56 36.17
CA LYS A 51 -27.11 6.36 35.06
C LYS A 51 -27.03 7.84 35.40
N VAL A 52 -28.09 8.40 35.99
CA VAL A 52 -28.09 9.81 36.43
C VAL A 52 -27.06 10.05 37.52
N GLU A 53 -26.90 9.14 38.47
CA GLU A 53 -25.88 9.23 39.52
C GLU A 53 -24.47 9.13 38.94
N GLU A 54 -24.22 8.21 38.00
CA GLU A 54 -22.95 8.08 37.31
C GLU A 54 -22.62 9.30 36.44
N GLU A 55 -23.61 9.89 35.77
CA GLU A 55 -23.46 11.13 34.99
C GLU A 55 -23.20 12.33 35.90
N ALA A 56 -23.93 12.45 37.01
CA ALA A 56 -23.67 13.45 38.03
C ALA A 56 -22.25 13.30 38.61
N ARG A 57 -21.81 12.06 38.86
CA ARG A 57 -20.45 11.77 39.32
C ARG A 57 -19.42 12.15 38.28
N LYS A 58 -19.62 11.83 37.00
CA LYS A 58 -18.74 12.22 35.88
C LYS A 58 -18.62 13.74 35.76
N ASN A 59 -19.73 14.47 35.88
CA ASN A 59 -19.76 15.92 35.78
C ASN A 59 -19.13 16.62 37.01
N HIS A 60 -19.04 15.92 38.15
CA HIS A 60 -18.45 16.44 39.38
C HIS A 60 -16.97 16.07 39.56
N VAL A 61 -16.38 15.29 38.65
CA VAL A 61 -14.92 15.10 38.65
C VAL A 61 -14.27 16.36 38.08
N THR A 62 -13.95 17.31 38.96
CA THR A 62 -13.01 18.37 38.65
C THR A 62 -11.61 17.78 38.66
N MET A 63 -11.11 17.38 37.49
CA MET A 63 -9.71 16.95 37.36
C MET A 63 -8.78 18.13 37.60
N SER A 64 -7.68 17.89 38.31
CA SER A 64 -6.64 18.90 38.47
C SER A 64 -5.91 19.12 37.13
N HIS A 65 -5.29 20.29 36.98
CA HIS A 65 -4.51 20.58 35.78
C HIS A 65 -3.39 19.56 35.56
N GLU A 66 -2.73 19.13 36.64
CA GLU A 66 -1.66 18.12 36.61
C GLU A 66 -2.17 16.76 36.11
N GLU A 67 -3.37 16.35 36.53
CA GLU A 67 -3.96 15.09 36.07
C GLU A 67 -4.33 15.13 34.58
N ILE A 68 -4.80 16.29 34.09
CA ILE A 68 -5.09 16.51 32.67
C ILE A 68 -3.79 16.44 31.86
N GLU A 69 -2.74 17.12 32.31
CA GLU A 69 -1.43 17.08 31.65
C GLU A 69 -0.85 15.67 31.61
N ASP A 70 -0.96 14.91 32.69
CA ASP A 70 -0.48 13.53 32.73
C ASP A 70 -1.31 12.60 31.82
N GLN A 71 -2.61 12.87 31.66
CA GLN A 71 -3.45 12.18 30.68
C GLN A 71 -3.05 12.52 29.24
N VAL A 72 -2.83 13.80 28.93
CA VAL A 72 -2.39 14.25 27.61
C VAL A 72 -1.03 13.67 27.28
N LYS A 73 -0.10 13.67 28.24
CA LYS A 73 1.22 13.05 28.11
C LYS A 73 1.10 11.57 27.76
N ARG A 74 0.29 10.82 28.51
CA ARG A 74 0.06 9.39 28.26
C ARG A 74 -0.61 9.12 26.91
N MET A 75 -1.55 9.96 26.48
CA MET A 75 -2.23 9.75 25.19
C MET A 75 -1.37 10.13 23.99
N TYR A 76 -0.65 11.26 24.06
CA TYR A 76 0.08 11.79 22.92
C TYR A 76 1.55 11.37 22.93
N ASN A 77 2.27 11.59 24.03
CA ASN A 77 3.71 11.35 24.04
C ASN A 77 4.02 9.86 24.00
N ASP A 78 3.34 9.04 24.80
CA ASP A 78 3.58 7.60 24.80
C ASP A 78 3.19 6.96 23.46
N GLU A 79 2.14 7.45 22.79
CA GLU A 79 1.72 6.94 21.49
C GLU A 79 2.69 7.35 20.37
N ILE A 80 3.20 8.58 20.42
CA ILE A 80 4.27 9.03 19.52
C ILE A 80 5.52 8.17 19.71
N ASP A 81 5.90 7.87 20.95
CA ASP A 81 7.09 7.06 21.22
C ASP A 81 6.93 5.60 20.80
N LYS A 82 5.75 5.01 21.01
CA LYS A 82 5.41 3.68 20.46
C LYS A 82 5.47 3.67 18.94
N SER A 83 4.93 4.70 18.29
CA SER A 83 4.93 4.84 16.83
C SER A 83 6.34 4.96 16.28
N LYS A 84 7.20 5.78 16.91
CA LYS A 84 8.63 5.91 16.55
C LYS A 84 9.36 4.58 16.67
N LYS A 85 9.23 3.89 17.82
CA LYS A 85 9.86 2.57 18.04
C LYS A 85 9.42 1.57 17.00
N LYS A 86 8.12 1.49 16.71
CA LYS A 86 7.59 0.59 15.67
C LYS A 86 8.15 0.93 14.29
N ARG A 87 8.28 2.21 13.96
CA ARG A 87 8.86 2.65 12.68
C ARG A 87 10.34 2.27 12.58
N GLU A 88 11.12 2.49 13.64
CA GLU A 88 12.54 2.09 13.70
C GLU A 88 12.69 0.57 13.57
N GLU A 89 11.87 -0.21 14.29
CA GLU A 89 11.88 -1.66 14.17
C GLU A 89 11.50 -2.16 12.76
N LEU A 90 10.57 -1.49 12.08
CA LEU A 90 10.21 -1.82 10.70
C LEU A 90 11.31 -1.40 9.73
N GLN A 91 11.94 -0.25 9.95
CA GLN A 91 13.06 0.23 9.16
C GLN A 91 14.23 -0.76 9.24
N HIS A 92 14.62 -1.20 10.43
CA HIS A 92 15.67 -2.23 10.58
C HIS A 92 15.28 -3.57 9.95
N ARG A 93 14.00 -3.95 9.95
CA ARG A 93 13.53 -5.22 9.36
C ARG A 93 13.48 -5.22 7.84
N TYR A 94 13.00 -4.13 7.24
CA TYR A 94 12.66 -4.09 5.81
C TYR A 94 13.57 -3.21 4.98
N VAL A 95 14.36 -2.34 5.61
CA VAL A 95 15.38 -1.52 4.96
C VAL A 95 16.72 -1.84 5.61
N PRO A 96 17.38 -2.94 5.20
CA PRO A 96 18.75 -3.20 5.63
C PRO A 96 19.59 -1.99 5.28
N GLU A 97 20.19 -1.37 6.29
CA GLU A 97 21.04 -0.20 6.12
C GLU A 97 22.28 -0.66 5.35
N ALA A 98 22.27 -0.46 4.03
CA ALA A 98 23.40 -0.83 3.20
C ALA A 98 24.59 0.00 3.62
N GLU A 99 25.69 -0.65 4.01
CA GLU A 99 26.92 0.05 4.36
C GLU A 99 27.28 1.04 3.26
N GLU A 100 27.62 2.26 3.66
CA GLU A 100 28.05 3.29 2.72
C GLU A 100 29.21 2.75 1.89
N LYS A 101 28.95 2.47 0.61
CA LYS A 101 29.96 1.96 -0.31
C LYS A 101 31.01 3.05 -0.50
N LYS A 102 32.11 2.98 0.25
CA LYS A 102 33.26 3.86 0.08
C LYS A 102 33.91 3.51 -1.25
N VAL A 103 33.65 4.33 -2.26
CA VAL A 103 34.31 4.23 -3.56
C VAL A 103 35.80 4.52 -3.34
N SER A 104 36.67 3.62 -3.82
CA SER A 104 38.11 3.83 -3.70
C SER A 104 38.52 5.06 -4.52
N LYS A 105 39.52 5.81 -4.03
CA LYS A 105 40.05 6.97 -4.76
C LYS A 105 40.51 6.60 -6.19
N ALA A 106 41.02 5.38 -6.37
CA ALA A 106 41.40 4.86 -7.68
C ALA A 106 40.20 4.75 -8.63
N HIS A 107 39.07 4.18 -8.18
CA HIS A 107 37.87 4.05 -8.99
C HIS A 107 37.22 5.40 -9.32
N LEU A 108 37.30 6.35 -8.38
CA LEU A 108 36.81 7.71 -8.60
C LEU A 108 37.67 8.45 -9.63
N ASN A 109 39.00 8.32 -9.54
CA ASN A 109 39.90 8.91 -10.54
C ASN A 109 39.73 8.27 -11.93
N GLU A 110 39.53 6.95 -12.00
CA GLU A 110 39.26 6.25 -13.25
C GLU A 110 37.97 6.75 -13.92
N THR A 111 36.89 6.89 -13.15
CA THR A 111 35.62 7.40 -13.67
C THR A 111 35.73 8.85 -14.12
N VAL A 112 36.41 9.71 -13.37
CA VAL A 112 36.69 11.10 -13.78
C VAL A 112 37.52 11.16 -15.06
N ASN A 113 38.57 10.34 -15.17
CA ASN A 113 39.38 10.28 -16.39
C ASN A 113 38.56 9.80 -17.59
N ARG A 114 37.70 8.79 -17.39
CA ARG A 114 36.82 8.27 -18.44
C ARG A 114 35.75 9.26 -18.88
N LEU A 115 35.25 10.11 -17.99
CA LEU A 115 34.18 11.06 -18.31
C LEU A 115 34.71 12.39 -18.83
N TYR A 116 35.81 12.88 -18.27
CA TYR A 116 36.28 14.26 -18.50
C TYR A 116 37.43 14.37 -19.50
N HIS A 117 38.31 13.37 -19.56
CA HIS A 117 39.51 13.40 -20.42
C HIS A 117 39.32 12.63 -21.73
N VAL A 118 38.10 12.57 -22.22
CA VAL A 118 37.80 11.96 -23.51
C VAL A 118 38.20 12.90 -24.62
N ASP A 119 39.16 12.46 -25.41
CA ASP A 119 39.47 13.04 -26.71
C ASP A 119 38.42 12.54 -27.73
N TYR A 120 37.36 13.32 -27.92
CA TYR A 120 36.24 12.96 -28.78
C TYR A 120 36.67 12.83 -30.25
N GLU A 121 37.65 13.62 -30.69
CA GLU A 121 38.14 13.57 -32.07
C GLU A 121 38.76 12.21 -32.37
N LYS A 122 39.63 11.71 -31.49
CA LYS A 122 40.22 10.36 -31.64
C LYS A 122 39.19 9.26 -31.58
N ARG A 123 38.22 9.36 -30.66
CA ARG A 123 37.16 8.36 -30.52
C ARG A 123 36.29 8.30 -31.77
N ASP A 124 35.93 9.45 -32.32
CA ASP A 124 35.10 9.53 -33.52
C ASP A 124 35.86 9.00 -34.74
N GLU A 125 37.16 9.28 -34.87
CA GLU A 125 38.01 8.68 -35.90
C GLU A 125 38.07 7.15 -35.82
N GLU A 126 38.23 6.59 -34.61
CA GLU A 126 38.27 5.14 -34.40
C GLU A 126 36.92 4.49 -34.72
N LEU A 127 35.82 5.12 -34.30
CA LEU A 127 34.46 4.67 -34.62
C LEU A 127 34.21 4.74 -36.13
N PHE A 128 34.64 5.82 -36.78
CA PHE A 128 34.52 5.99 -38.22
C PHE A 128 35.33 4.93 -38.99
N LYS A 129 36.57 4.66 -38.59
CA LYS A 129 37.39 3.57 -39.14
C LYS A 129 36.77 2.20 -38.95
N LYS A 130 36.12 1.96 -37.81
CA LYS A 130 35.52 0.66 -37.50
C LYS A 130 34.21 0.41 -38.26
N TYR A 131 33.37 1.43 -38.40
CA TYR A 131 31.99 1.26 -38.87
C TYR A 131 31.72 1.85 -40.26
N VAL A 132 32.49 2.84 -40.72
CA VAL A 132 32.26 3.51 -42.01
C VAL A 132 33.21 2.99 -43.08
N TYR A 133 34.52 2.96 -42.83
CA TYR A 133 35.53 2.50 -43.81
C TYR A 133 35.25 1.11 -44.43
N PRO A 134 34.79 0.08 -43.70
CA PRO A 134 34.48 -1.22 -44.30
C PRO A 134 33.32 -1.17 -45.31
N ASN A 135 32.45 -0.17 -45.18
CA ASN A 135 31.28 0.04 -46.01
C ASN A 135 31.51 1.09 -47.11
N ASP A 136 32.66 1.77 -47.10
CA ASP A 136 32.99 2.74 -48.14
C ASP A 136 33.31 2.04 -49.48
N PRO A 137 32.72 2.52 -50.60
CA PRO A 137 33.01 1.97 -51.91
C PRO A 137 34.49 2.18 -52.24
N LYS A 138 35.21 1.10 -52.53
CA LYS A 138 36.63 1.17 -52.91
C LYS A 138 36.81 2.10 -54.09
N GLN A 139 37.59 3.17 -53.90
CA GLN A 139 37.97 4.07 -54.98
C GLN A 139 38.97 3.36 -55.90
N VAL A 140 38.48 2.74 -56.96
CA VAL A 140 39.34 2.17 -58.01
C VAL A 140 39.73 3.30 -58.96
N LYS A 141 41.01 3.67 -58.97
CA LYS A 141 41.57 4.54 -60.02
C LYS A 141 41.82 3.68 -61.24
N ILE A 142 41.01 3.86 -62.28
CA ILE A 142 41.21 3.19 -63.58
C ILE A 142 42.50 3.73 -64.20
N SER A 143 43.42 2.84 -64.57
CA SER A 143 44.66 3.27 -65.24
C SER A 143 44.37 3.70 -66.67
N GLN A 144 45.24 4.54 -67.24
CA GLN A 144 45.05 5.07 -68.59
C GLN A 144 44.97 3.97 -69.65
N ASP A 145 45.72 2.88 -69.47
CA ASP A 145 45.68 1.71 -70.37
C ASP A 145 44.34 0.97 -70.28
N GLN A 146 43.79 0.79 -69.07
CA GLN A 146 42.46 0.20 -68.87
C GLN A 146 41.35 1.07 -69.47
N LEU A 147 41.51 2.39 -69.40
CA LEU A 147 40.63 3.35 -70.05
C LEU A 147 40.65 3.22 -71.57
N GLN A 148 41.84 3.06 -72.16
CA GLN A 148 42.01 2.84 -73.60
C GLN A 148 41.41 1.50 -74.05
N GLU A 149 41.59 0.43 -73.28
CA GLU A 149 40.99 -0.87 -73.57
C GLU A 149 39.45 -0.84 -73.50
N MET A 150 38.89 -0.13 -72.52
CA MET A 150 37.43 0.07 -72.42
C MET A 150 36.90 0.93 -73.58
N ALA A 151 37.62 1.99 -73.96
CA ALA A 151 37.27 2.83 -75.10
C ALA A 151 37.27 2.04 -76.41
N ASN A 152 38.27 1.17 -76.63
CA ASN A 152 38.35 0.29 -77.81
C ASN A 152 37.20 -0.74 -77.83
N ARG A 153 36.79 -1.26 -76.67
CA ARG A 153 35.61 -2.14 -76.54
C ARG A 153 34.28 -1.43 -76.83
N LEU A 154 34.16 -0.15 -76.48
CA LEU A 154 32.99 0.66 -76.80
C LEU A 154 32.98 1.12 -78.27
N SER A 155 34.16 1.36 -78.85
CA SER A 155 34.33 1.82 -80.24
C SER A 155 34.00 0.76 -81.29
N THR A 156 34.01 -0.54 -80.96
CA THR A 156 33.81 -1.64 -81.93
C THR A 156 32.36 -2.10 -82.07
N LYS A 157 31.41 -1.46 -81.38
CA LYS A 157 29.98 -1.83 -81.43
C LYS A 157 29.06 -0.73 -82.00
N GLY A 158 29.61 0.20 -82.78
CA GLY A 158 28.88 1.38 -83.27
C GLY A 158 29.31 1.91 -84.64
N GLY A 159 29.70 1.06 -85.59
CA GLY A 159 29.95 1.47 -86.97
C GLY A 159 29.72 0.33 -87.94
N SER A 160 28.83 0.55 -88.91
CA SER A 160 28.56 -0.31 -90.07
C SER A 160 29.81 -0.77 -90.82
#